data_AF-A0A7V3PAR4-F1
#
_entry.id   AF-A0A7V3PAR4-F1
#
_cell.length_a   1.000
_cell.length_b   1.000
_cell.length_c   1.000
_cell.angle_alpha   90.00
_cell.angle_beta   90.00
_cell.angle_gamma   90.00
#
_symmetry.space_group_name_H-M   'P 1'
#
loop_
_entity.id
_entity.type
_entity.pdbx_description
1 polymer ?
#
loop_
_entity_poly.entity_id
_entity_poly.type
_entity_poly.pdbx_seq_one_letter_code
_entity_poly.pdbx_strand_id
1 'polypeptide(L)'
;MPDLFSNYINNLVESVLSSVSYQSLSAKDKKSLSKTLQEHFWEMAIETFLNRINSAQAQELRSYLKNPRQLEQKMEQMAATTAGLATEIQERLEGETERLKALGI
;
A
#
# COMPACT_ATOMS: atom_id res chain seq x y z
N MET A 1 18.34 3.84 2.28
CA MET A 1 17.99 2.52 1.69
C MET A 1 16.80 2.76 0.79
N PRO A 2 16.65 2.05 -0.33
CA PRO A 2 15.41 2.12 -1.09
C PRO A 2 14.27 1.57 -0.23
N ASP A 3 13.21 2.35 -0.12
CA ASP A 3 11.99 2.10 0.65
C ASP A 3 11.25 0.88 0.05
N LEU A 4 11.37 -0.31 0.66
CA LEU A 4 10.91 -1.58 0.07
C LEU A 4 9.39 -1.59 -0.06
N PHE A 5 8.70 -1.06 0.94
CA PHE A 5 7.24 -1.00 0.98
C PHE A 5 6.68 -0.03 -0.07
N SER A 6 7.28 1.15 -0.19
CA SER A 6 6.97 2.14 -1.23
C SER A 6 7.18 1.57 -2.63
N ASN A 7 8.28 0.85 -2.86
CA ASN A 7 8.55 0.21 -4.15
C ASN A 7 7.50 -0.88 -4.46
N TYR A 8 7.11 -1.66 -3.45
CA TYR A 8 6.06 -2.66 -3.61
C TYR A 8 4.72 -2.03 -4.02
N ILE A 9 4.27 -0.98 -3.33
CA ILE A 9 3.04 -0.25 -3.69
C ILE A 9 3.14 0.34 -5.10
N ASN A 10 4.28 0.93 -5.46
CA ASN A 10 4.48 1.48 -6.81
C ASN A 10 4.31 0.41 -7.89
N ASN A 11 4.87 -0.79 -7.69
CA ASN A 11 4.72 -1.90 -8.63
C ASN A 11 3.26 -2.33 -8.77
N LEU A 12 2.48 -2.35 -7.69
CA LEU A 12 1.04 -2.67 -7.74
C LEU A 12 0.27 -1.62 -8.54
N VAL A 13 0.55 -0.34 -8.31
CA VAL A 13 -0.08 0.78 -9.03
C VAL A 13 0.24 0.69 -10.53
N GLU A 14 1.49 0.44 -10.90
CA GLU A 14 1.89 0.23 -12.29
C GLU A 14 1.19 -0.99 -12.91
N SER A 15 1.04 -2.07 -12.13
CA SER A 15 0.31 -3.26 -12.56
C SER A 15 -1.17 -2.97 -12.86
N VAL A 16 -1.83 -2.15 -12.03
CA VAL A 16 -3.22 -1.71 -12.30
C VAL A 16 -3.27 -0.85 -13.56
N LEU A 17 -2.43 0.19 -13.66
CA LEU A 17 -2.48 1.17 -14.76
C LEU A 17 -2.04 0.61 -16.12
N SER A 18 -1.30 -0.49 -16.13
CA SER A 18 -0.91 -1.22 -17.35
C SER A 18 -1.95 -2.22 -17.84
N SER A 19 -2.96 -2.55 -17.02
CA SER A 19 -4.03 -3.45 -17.41
C SER A 19 -4.90 -2.87 -18.52
N VAL A 20 -5.50 -3.76 -19.32
CA VAL A 20 -6.30 -3.42 -20.53
C VAL A 20 -7.35 -2.36 -20.22
N SER A 21 -8.01 -2.49 -19.06
CA SER A 21 -9.00 -1.59 -18.49
C SER A 21 -8.59 -0.12 -18.44
N TYR A 22 -7.29 0.19 -18.26
CA TYR A 22 -6.79 1.55 -18.10
C TYR A 22 -5.86 2.00 -19.23
N GLN A 23 -5.68 1.17 -20.27
CA GLN A 23 -4.76 1.48 -21.37
C GLN A 23 -5.13 2.75 -22.12
N SER A 24 -6.42 3.01 -22.29
CA SER A 24 -6.98 4.17 -23.02
C SER A 24 -6.85 5.50 -22.28
N LEU A 25 -6.52 5.49 -20.98
CA LEU A 25 -6.35 6.71 -20.21
C LEU A 25 -5.18 7.56 -20.72
N SER A 26 -5.37 8.87 -20.72
CA SER A 26 -4.30 9.80 -21.05
C SER A 26 -3.17 9.74 -20.01
N ALA A 27 -1.96 10.20 -20.37
CA ALA A 27 -0.85 10.28 -19.43
C ALA A 27 -1.17 11.16 -18.20
N LYS A 28 -1.99 12.19 -18.39
CA LYS A 28 -2.43 13.08 -17.29
C LYS A 28 -3.37 12.33 -16.33
N ASP A 29 -4.32 11.57 -16.87
CA ASP A 29 -5.28 10.82 -16.06
C ASP A 29 -4.61 9.65 -15.35
N LYS A 30 -3.69 8.94 -16.03
CA LYS A 30 -2.84 7.91 -15.39
C LYS A 30 -2.01 8.47 -14.24
N LYS A 31 -1.46 9.68 -14.38
CA LYS A 31 -0.71 10.32 -13.29
C LYS A 31 -1.61 10.69 -12.11
N SER A 32 -2.81 11.22 -12.36
CA SER A 32 -3.77 11.52 -11.29
C SER A 32 -4.21 10.24 -10.58
N LEU A 33 -4.60 9.23 -11.34
CA LEU A 33 -5.04 7.94 -10.82
C LEU A 33 -3.91 7.22 -10.08
N SER A 34 -2.66 7.30 -10.55
CA SER A 34 -1.49 6.76 -9.86
C SER A 34 -1.39 7.30 -8.43
N LYS A 35 -1.60 8.61 -8.22
CA LYS A 35 -1.54 9.21 -6.89
C LYS A 35 -2.68 8.69 -5.99
N THR A 36 -3.89 8.62 -6.54
CA THR A 36 -5.05 8.09 -5.81
C THR A 36 -4.87 6.61 -5.44
N LEU A 37 -4.34 5.79 -6.36
CA LEU A 37 -4.06 4.38 -6.10
C LEU A 37 -2.94 4.20 -5.06
N GLN A 38 -1.88 5.01 -5.13
CA GLN A 38 -0.82 5.00 -4.12
C GLN A 38 -1.37 5.31 -2.72
N GLU A 39 -2.19 6.36 -2.60
CA GLU A 39 -2.82 6.75 -1.33
C GLU A 39 -3.73 5.63 -0.80
N HIS A 40 -4.57 5.06 -1.66
CA HIS A 40 -5.47 3.95 -1.32
C HIS A 40 -4.72 2.71 -0.82
N PHE A 41 -3.70 2.26 -1.56
CA PHE A 41 -2.90 1.10 -1.12
C PHE A 41 -2.14 1.36 0.18
N TRP A 42 -1.64 2.58 0.39
CA TRP A 42 -1.02 2.97 1.66
C TRP A 42 -2.00 2.92 2.82
N GLU A 43 -3.21 3.44 2.65
CA GLU A 43 -4.27 3.39 3.66
C GLU A 43 -4.62 1.93 3.99
N MET A 44 -4.84 1.09 2.98
CA MET A 44 -5.14 -0.33 3.19
C MET A 44 -4.02 -1.07 3.94
N ALA A 45 -2.76 -0.79 3.61
CA ALA A 45 -1.62 -1.35 4.31
C ALA A 45 -1.61 -0.93 5.78
N ILE A 46 -1.79 0.36 6.06
CA ILE A 46 -1.82 0.92 7.42
C ILE A 46 -3.00 0.33 8.21
N GLU A 47 -4.19 0.25 7.63
CA GLU A 47 -5.36 -0.34 8.29
C GLU A 47 -5.13 -1.81 8.65
N THR A 48 -4.59 -2.58 7.72
CA THR A 48 -4.23 -3.99 7.97
C THR A 48 -3.20 -4.09 9.08
N PHE A 49 -2.23 -3.18 9.10
CA PHE A 49 -1.25 -3.04 10.16
C PHE A 49 -1.91 -2.79 11.52
N LEU A 50 -2.78 -1.78 11.61
CA LEU A 50 -3.46 -1.37 12.83
C LEU A 50 -4.37 -2.47 13.40
N ASN A 51 -4.92 -3.33 12.54
CA ASN A 51 -5.79 -4.44 12.96
C ASN A 51 -5.04 -5.62 13.59
N ARG A 52 -3.71 -5.69 13.42
CA ARG A 52 -2.90 -6.84 13.85
C ARG A 52 -1.95 -6.53 14.99
N ILE A 53 -1.68 -5.26 15.22
CA ILE A 53 -0.83 -4.80 16.31
C ILE A 53 -1.66 -4.47 17.55
N ASN A 54 -1.04 -4.49 18.72
CA ASN A 54 -1.71 -4.11 19.96
C ASN A 54 -1.85 -2.58 20.09
N SER A 55 -2.63 -2.12 21.07
CA SER A 55 -2.92 -0.70 21.28
C SER A 55 -1.67 0.15 21.55
N ALA A 56 -0.65 -0.38 22.25
CA ALA A 56 0.60 0.33 22.50
C ALA A 56 1.40 0.53 21.20
N GLN A 57 1.49 -0.51 20.39
CA GLN A 57 2.10 -0.48 19.07
C GLN A 57 1.35 0.46 18.10
N ALA A 58 0.02 0.46 18.14
CA ALA A 58 -0.80 1.36 17.35
C ALA A 58 -0.61 2.83 17.75
N GLN A 59 -0.45 3.10 19.04
CA GLN A 59 -0.18 4.45 19.54
C GLN A 59 1.23 4.93 19.14
N GLU A 60 2.21 4.04 19.16
CA GLU A 60 3.55 4.30 18.63
C GLU A 60 3.49 4.63 17.13
N LEU A 61 2.78 3.82 16.33
CA LEU A 61 2.62 4.04 14.89
C LEU A 61 1.94 5.38 14.56
N ARG A 62 0.92 5.76 15.34
CA ARG A 62 0.22 7.06 15.21
C ARG A 62 1.16 8.25 15.42
N SER A 63 2.20 8.11 16.24
CA SER A 63 3.19 9.17 16.45
C SER A 63 4.04 9.47 15.21
N TYR A 64 4.15 8.50 14.29
CA TYR A 64 4.91 8.61 13.05
C TYR A 64 4.08 9.00 11.83
N LEU A 65 2.74 9.19 11.96
CA LEU A 65 1.87 9.56 10.82
C LEU A 65 2.29 10.84 10.10
N LYS A 66 2.95 11.77 10.81
CA LYS A 66 3.46 13.02 10.24
C LYS A 66 4.86 12.88 9.61
N ASN A 67 5.47 11.70 9.70
CA ASN A 67 6.79 11.40 9.16
C ASN A 67 6.77 10.07 8.37
N PRO A 68 6.37 10.12 7.08
CA PRO A 68 6.15 8.92 6.26
C PRO A 68 7.35 7.98 6.21
N ARG A 69 8.58 8.51 6.19
CA ARG A 69 9.81 7.69 6.17
C ARG A 69 10.01 6.90 7.47
N GLN A 70 9.75 7.52 8.62
CA GLN A 70 9.85 6.83 9.90
C GLN A 70 8.71 5.83 10.09
N LEU A 71 7.51 6.19 9.62
CA LEU A 71 6.34 5.32 9.62
C LEU A 71 6.63 4.02 8.85
N GLU A 72 7.14 4.15 7.62
CA GLU A 72 7.48 3.01 6.77
C GLU A 72 8.53 2.10 7.42
N GLN A 73 9.64 2.66 7.90
CA GLN A 73 10.67 1.89 8.60
C GLN A 73 10.11 1.14 9.81
N LYS A 74 9.21 1.79 10.57
CA LYS A 74 8.59 1.18 11.74
C LYS A 74 7.63 0.06 11.33
N MET A 75 6.83 0.26 10.28
CA MET A 75 5.97 -0.76 9.71
C MET A 75 6.77 -1.97 9.22
N GLU A 76 7.89 -1.76 8.52
CA GLU A 76 8.77 -2.86 8.08
C GLU A 76 9.34 -3.65 9.27
N GLN A 77 9.86 -2.97 10.30
CA GLN A 77 10.38 -3.63 11.50
C GLN A 77 9.31 -4.46 12.23
N MET A 78 8.10 -3.91 12.31
CA MET A 78 6.99 -4.56 12.99
C MET A 78 6.38 -5.69 12.15
N ALA A 79 6.35 -5.57 10.82
CA ALA A 79 5.97 -6.65 9.92
C ALA A 79 6.94 -7.84 10.00
N ALA A 80 8.24 -7.57 10.13
CA ALA A 80 9.26 -8.60 10.29
C ALA A 80 9.16 -9.37 11.62
N THR A 81 8.59 -8.74 12.67
CA THR A 81 8.46 -9.34 14.01
C THR A 81 7.06 -9.86 14.32
N THR A 82 6.06 -9.49 13.52
CA THR A 82 4.68 -9.95 13.67
C THR A 82 4.39 -11.08 12.67
N ALA A 83 4.26 -12.30 13.19
CA ALA A 83 4.07 -13.49 12.36
C ALA A 83 2.86 -13.35 11.43
N GLY A 84 3.09 -13.54 10.12
CA GLY A 84 2.05 -13.50 9.09
C GLY A 84 1.54 -12.12 8.67
N LEU A 85 1.97 -11.03 9.34
CA LEU A 85 1.48 -9.68 9.02
C LEU A 85 1.89 -9.24 7.61
N ALA A 86 3.14 -9.48 7.22
CA ALA A 86 3.62 -9.14 5.88
C ALA A 86 2.83 -9.87 4.79
N THR A 87 2.58 -11.18 4.98
CA THR A 87 1.80 -12.01 4.05
C THR A 87 0.36 -11.52 3.93
N GLU A 88 -0.30 -11.20 5.05
CA GLU A 88 -1.68 -10.72 5.04
C GLU A 88 -1.83 -9.35 4.35
N ILE A 89 -0.88 -8.45 4.57
CA ILE A 89 -0.80 -7.17 3.85
C ILE A 89 -0.64 -7.44 2.35
N GLN A 90 0.28 -8.32 1.98
CA GLN A 90 0.53 -8.67 0.59
C GLN A 90 -0.74 -9.23 -0.08
N GLU A 91 -1.39 -10.22 0.53
CA GLU A 91 -2.61 -10.85 0.02
C GLU A 91 -3.76 -9.85 -0.14
N ARG A 92 -3.95 -8.93 0.82
CA ARG A 92 -4.96 -7.88 0.72
C ARG A 92 -4.69 -6.92 -0.43
N LEU A 93 -3.44 -6.49 -0.58
CA LEU A 93 -3.05 -5.55 -1.64
C LEU A 93 -3.10 -6.21 -3.03
N GLU A 94 -2.71 -7.48 -3.14
CA GLU A 94 -2.84 -8.26 -4.38
C GLU A 94 -4.30 -8.49 -4.75
N GLY A 95 -5.14 -8.87 -3.78
CA GLY A 95 -6.58 -9.03 -4.00
C GLY A 95 -7.25 -7.74 -4.49
N GLU A 96 -6.88 -6.61 -3.89
CA GLU A 96 -7.37 -5.30 -4.35
C GLU A 96 -6.85 -4.94 -5.74
N THR A 97 -5.58 -5.25 -6.03
CA THR A 97 -4.98 -5.04 -7.35
C THR A 97 -5.76 -5.78 -8.43
N GLU A 98 -6.06 -7.06 -8.22
CA GLU A 98 -6.84 -7.86 -9.17
C GLU A 98 -8.28 -7.34 -9.30
N ARG A 99 -8.91 -6.91 -8.19
CA ARG A 99 -10.24 -6.28 -8.21
C ARG A 99 -10.24 -5.00 -9.07
N LEU A 100 -9.24 -4.13 -8.89
CA LEU A 100 -9.13 -2.87 -9.64
C LEU A 100 -8.87 -3.12 -11.12
N LYS A 101 -8.00 -4.08 -11.47
CA LYS A 101 -7.79 -4.47 -12.88
C LYS A 101 -9.09 -4.94 -13.54
N ALA A 102 -9.91 -5.71 -12.82
CA ALA A 102 -11.18 -6.25 -13.32
C ALA A 102 -12.30 -5.20 -13.42
N LEU A 103 -12.27 -4.16 -12.58
CA LEU A 103 -13.33 -3.15 -12.49
C LEU A 103 -13.38 -2.14 -13.64
N GLY A 104 -12.42 -2.20 -14.57
CA GLY A 104 -12.15 -1.22 -15.63
C GLY A 104 -13.22 -0.15 -15.83
N ILE A 105 -12.89 1.05 -15.37
CA ILE A 105 -13.75 2.24 -15.44
C ILE A 105 -13.75 2.77 -16.87
#